data_AF-A0A022WB65-F1
#
_entry.id   AF-A0A022WB65-F1
#
_cell.length_a   1.000
_cell.length_b   1.000
_cell.length_c   1.000
_cell.angle_alpha   90.00
_cell.angle_beta   90.00
_cell.angle_gamma   90.00
#
_symmetry.space_group_name_H-M   'P 1'
#
loop_
_entity.id
_entity.type
_entity.pdbx_description
1 polymer ?
#
loop_
_entity_poly.entity_id
_entity_poly.type
_entity_poly.pdbx_seq_one_letter_code
_entity_poly.pdbx_strand_id
1 'polypeptide(L)'
;MGTMVAEELRAPQNSIANSPKVMRFFSGGCVPIMSNAVASIVSNVFHGDRARSIPICLYVTTYLVATSIDPVIGASILQSLSWRCIGHIELIFTAAFFPLFIIGLPETRGSAILRVRAKRIISKSEEVYTANKLHHDAKLYQAILQSMQRPLYMLFTEPVVFIVWAAFSLGTVYLFTQSVELVYGQLYGWDAILAGYVQIAIVFGEILGCGLCMSTKGWYYASADHNTEVPGTSIPEARLYTSIIGGFFGVTG
;
A
#
# COMPACT_ATOMS: atom_id res chain seq x y z
N MET A 1 8.53 22.71 27.89
CA MET A 1 7.31 22.08 27.32
C MET A 1 6.11 23.03 27.28
N GLY A 2 5.77 23.73 28.36
CA GLY A 2 4.61 24.66 28.38
C GLY A 2 4.75 25.97 27.58
N THR A 3 5.97 26.41 27.26
CA THR A 3 6.20 27.68 26.53
C THR A 3 6.08 27.55 25.01
N MET A 4 6.49 26.43 24.41
CA MET A 4 6.37 26.19 22.96
C MET A 4 4.93 25.93 22.51
N VAL A 5 4.13 25.20 23.31
CA VAL A 5 2.69 25.00 23.03
C VAL A 5 1.91 26.31 23.15
N ALA A 6 2.30 27.19 24.08
CA ALA A 6 1.67 28.50 24.25
C ALA A 6 1.99 29.48 23.12
N GLU A 7 3.13 29.34 22.46
CA GLU A 7 3.53 30.15 21.31
C GLU A 7 2.81 29.69 20.02
N GLU A 8 2.48 28.41 19.92
CA GLU A 8 1.76 27.82 18.79
C GLU A 8 0.26 28.18 18.77
N LEU A 9 -0.33 28.46 19.93
CA LEU A 9 -1.67 29.06 20.05
C LEU A 9 -1.72 30.54 19.61
N ARG A 10 -0.57 31.20 19.40
CA ARG A 10 -0.48 32.59 18.91
C ARG A 10 -0.23 32.71 17.40
N ALA A 11 0.12 31.63 16.71
CA ALA A 11 0.30 31.66 15.26
C ALA A 11 -1.08 31.84 14.58
N PRO A 12 -1.21 32.75 13.58
CA PRO A 12 -2.50 33.04 12.97
C PRO A 12 -3.10 31.79 12.33
N GLN A 13 -4.15 31.25 12.94
CA GLN A 13 -4.94 30.09 12.49
C GLN A 13 -5.83 30.40 11.26
N ASN A 14 -5.62 31.52 10.59
CA ASN A 14 -6.57 32.10 9.63
C ASN A 14 -6.37 31.64 8.17
N SER A 15 -5.42 30.76 7.88
CA SER A 15 -5.29 30.17 6.55
C SER A 15 -5.86 28.76 6.54
N ILE A 16 -6.85 28.51 5.67
CA ILE A 16 -7.46 27.19 5.45
C ILE A 16 -6.38 26.13 5.11
N ALA A 17 -5.28 26.55 4.47
CA ALA A 17 -4.14 25.70 4.15
C ALA A 17 -3.34 25.22 5.39
N ASN A 18 -3.47 25.91 6.54
CA ASN A 18 -2.79 25.55 7.79
C ASN A 18 -3.61 24.63 8.70
N SER A 19 -4.81 24.20 8.25
CA SER A 19 -5.65 23.31 9.05
C SER A 19 -5.21 21.84 8.89
N PRO A 20 -4.84 21.14 9.98
CA PRO A 20 -4.43 19.72 9.92
C PRO A 20 -5.48 18.82 9.28
N LYS A 21 -6.77 19.19 9.40
CA LYS A 21 -7.91 18.49 8.81
C LYS A 21 -7.86 18.47 7.28
N VAL A 22 -7.50 19.61 6.67
CA VAL A 22 -7.43 19.75 5.21
C VAL A 22 -6.25 18.93 4.67
N MET A 23 -5.09 19.03 5.32
CA MET A 23 -3.91 18.23 4.96
C MET A 23 -4.19 16.73 5.04
N ARG A 24 -4.87 16.27 6.11
CA ARG A 24 -5.27 14.87 6.26
C ARG A 24 -6.28 14.41 5.19
N PHE A 25 -7.23 15.24 4.81
CA PHE A 25 -8.20 14.90 3.75
C PHE A 25 -7.50 14.64 2.41
N PHE A 26 -6.61 15.54 1.99
CA PHE A 26 -5.88 15.38 0.73
C PHE A 26 -4.86 14.23 0.79
N SER A 27 -4.10 14.11 1.89
CA SER A 27 -3.16 13.01 2.07
C SER A 27 -3.88 11.65 2.05
N GLY A 28 -4.97 11.51 2.82
CA GLY A 28 -5.76 10.28 2.86
C GLY A 28 -6.38 9.87 1.53
N GLY A 29 -6.73 10.83 0.65
CA GLY A 29 -7.20 10.53 -0.70
C GLY A 29 -6.10 10.12 -1.68
N CYS A 30 -4.90 10.71 -1.58
CA CYS A 30 -3.81 10.48 -2.52
C CYS A 30 -3.00 9.20 -2.23
N VAL A 31 -2.82 8.84 -0.95
CA VAL A 31 -2.08 7.63 -0.53
C VAL A 31 -2.60 6.34 -1.20
N PRO A 32 -3.91 6.01 -1.21
CA PRO A 32 -4.39 4.78 -1.82
C PRO A 32 -4.20 4.74 -3.34
N ILE A 33 -4.21 5.90 -4.01
CA ILE A 33 -3.94 5.98 -5.45
C ILE A 33 -2.50 5.54 -5.72
N MET A 34 -1.55 6.04 -4.93
CA MET A 34 -0.13 5.73 -5.10
C MET A 34 0.17 4.26 -4.73
N SER A 35 -0.38 3.75 -3.63
CA SER A 35 -0.19 2.34 -3.22
C SER A 35 -0.70 1.37 -4.30
N ASN A 36 -1.89 1.63 -4.85
CA ASN A 36 -2.45 0.81 -5.93
C ASN A 36 -1.63 0.90 -7.22
N ALA A 37 -1.04 2.06 -7.52
CA ALA A 37 -0.19 2.22 -8.69
C ALA A 37 1.05 1.32 -8.62
N VAL A 38 1.71 1.22 -7.46
CA VAL A 38 2.88 0.34 -7.28
C VAL A 38 2.52 -1.13 -7.52
N ALA A 39 1.42 -1.60 -6.92
CA ALA A 39 0.95 -2.98 -7.11
C ALA A 39 0.63 -3.28 -8.60
N SER A 40 0.05 -2.31 -9.31
CA SER A 40 -0.22 -2.38 -10.75
C SER A 40 1.07 -2.45 -11.57
N ILE A 41 2.06 -1.61 -11.28
CA ILE A 41 3.36 -1.62 -11.98
C ILE A 41 4.05 -2.97 -11.82
N VAL A 42 4.10 -3.51 -10.59
CA VAL A 42 4.69 -4.84 -10.33
C VAL A 42 3.99 -5.92 -11.15
N SER A 43 2.66 -5.85 -11.26
CA SER A 43 1.88 -6.78 -12.10
C SER A 43 2.15 -6.64 -13.60
N ASN A 44 2.54 -5.46 -14.07
CA ASN A 44 2.81 -5.21 -15.48
C ASN A 44 4.25 -5.57 -15.88
N VAL A 45 5.19 -5.49 -14.95
CA VAL A 45 6.62 -5.78 -15.20
C VAL A 45 6.94 -7.27 -15.07
N PHE A 46 6.39 -7.94 -14.05
CA PHE A 46 6.71 -9.34 -13.76
C PHE A 46 5.62 -10.27 -14.30
N HIS A 47 5.92 -10.94 -15.40
CA HIS A 47 5.03 -11.92 -16.01
C HIS A 47 5.10 -13.28 -15.30
N GLY A 48 3.93 -13.85 -14.99
CA GLY A 48 3.78 -15.15 -14.36
C GLY A 48 3.74 -15.11 -12.83
N ASP A 49 2.98 -16.04 -12.24
CA ASP A 49 2.70 -16.07 -10.80
C ASP A 49 3.97 -16.22 -9.96
N ARG A 50 4.96 -16.97 -10.49
CA ARG A 50 6.23 -17.23 -9.82
C ARG A 50 7.15 -16.01 -9.74
N ALA A 51 7.27 -15.27 -10.84
CA ALA A 51 8.09 -14.07 -10.90
C ALA A 51 7.45 -12.90 -10.15
N ARG A 52 6.11 -12.84 -10.11
CA ARG A 52 5.35 -11.76 -9.46
C ARG A 52 5.30 -11.87 -7.94
N SER A 53 5.33 -13.08 -7.38
CA SER A 53 5.15 -13.29 -5.94
C SER A 53 6.27 -12.68 -5.09
N ILE A 54 7.53 -12.72 -5.54
CA ILE A 54 8.67 -12.21 -4.75
C ILE A 54 8.66 -10.68 -4.66
N PRO A 55 8.55 -9.91 -5.77
CA PRO A 55 8.48 -8.45 -5.70
C PRO A 55 7.28 -7.93 -4.93
N ILE A 56 6.11 -8.59 -5.03
CA ILE A 56 4.93 -8.21 -4.24
C ILE A 56 5.18 -8.43 -2.75
N CYS A 57 5.74 -9.58 -2.37
CA CYS A 57 6.06 -9.85 -0.97
C CYS A 57 7.02 -8.80 -0.41
N LEU A 58 8.10 -8.49 -1.13
CA LEU A 58 9.06 -7.46 -0.72
C LEU A 58 8.43 -6.07 -0.63
N TYR A 59 7.55 -5.71 -1.58
CA TYR A 59 6.81 -4.45 -1.54
C TYR A 59 5.94 -4.35 -0.28
N VAL A 60 5.14 -5.39 0.01
CA VAL A 60 4.26 -5.43 1.19
C VAL A 60 5.07 -5.39 2.48
N THR A 61 6.15 -6.16 2.58
CA THR A 61 7.03 -6.13 3.77
C THR A 61 7.65 -4.76 3.99
N THR A 62 8.20 -4.14 2.95
CA THR A 62 8.78 -2.79 3.06
C THR A 62 7.72 -1.76 3.47
N TYR A 63 6.49 -1.89 2.96
CA TYR A 63 5.38 -1.02 3.33
C TYR A 63 4.99 -1.17 4.81
N LEU A 64 4.92 -2.40 5.32
CA LEU A 64 4.60 -2.66 6.73
C LEU A 64 5.73 -2.17 7.65
N VAL A 65 6.98 -2.49 7.33
CA VAL A 65 8.16 -2.02 8.08
C VAL A 65 8.22 -0.51 8.13
N ALA A 66 7.98 0.17 6.99
CA ALA A 66 7.92 1.63 6.97
C ALA A 66 6.79 2.17 7.86
N THR A 67 5.61 1.57 7.81
CA THR A 67 4.46 1.96 8.63
C THR A 67 4.71 1.77 10.13
N SER A 68 5.45 0.73 10.49
CA SER A 68 5.84 0.45 11.88
C SER A 68 7.00 1.35 12.35
N ILE A 69 7.92 1.78 11.49
CA ILE A 69 9.01 2.69 11.88
C ILE A 69 8.52 4.14 12.01
N ASP A 70 7.49 4.53 11.25
CA ASP A 70 6.99 5.90 11.16
C ASP A 70 6.67 6.56 12.52
N PRO A 71 5.93 5.92 13.46
CA PRO A 71 5.63 6.51 14.76
C PRO A 71 6.89 6.79 15.60
N VAL A 72 7.92 5.94 15.48
CA VAL A 72 9.20 6.11 16.19
C VAL A 72 9.94 7.35 15.70
N ILE A 73 10.00 7.54 14.39
CA ILE A 73 10.60 8.73 13.78
C ILE A 73 9.77 9.97 14.10
N GLY A 74 8.44 9.87 13.99
CA GLY A 74 7.50 10.95 14.29
C GLY A 74 7.59 11.44 15.74
N ALA A 75 7.61 10.52 16.70
CA ALA A 75 7.76 10.83 18.12
C ALA A 75 9.10 11.52 18.42
N SER A 76 10.18 11.05 17.79
CA SER A 76 11.51 11.63 17.94
C SER A 76 11.59 13.06 17.42
N ILE A 77 10.96 13.34 16.27
CA ILE A 77 10.89 14.69 15.70
C ILE A 77 10.03 15.60 16.60
N LEU A 78 8.86 15.12 17.05
CA LEU A 78 7.96 15.91 17.91
C LEU A 78 8.55 16.30 19.25
N GLN A 79 9.50 15.52 19.77
CA GLN A 79 10.18 15.88 21.02
C GLN A 79 11.13 17.09 20.84
N SER A 80 11.69 17.27 19.65
CA SER A 80 12.71 18.29 19.36
C SER A 80 12.20 19.47 18.54
N LEU A 81 11.14 19.27 17.74
CA LEU A 81 10.63 20.19 16.71
C LEU A 81 9.10 20.26 16.74
N SER A 82 8.54 21.29 16.11
CA SER A 82 7.08 21.42 15.95
C SER A 82 6.50 20.38 14.98
N TRP A 83 5.22 20.06 15.12
CA TRP A 83 4.51 19.11 14.23
C TRP A 83 4.54 19.52 12.75
N ARG A 84 4.70 20.82 12.45
CA ARG A 84 4.81 21.32 11.06
C ARG A 84 6.09 20.84 10.38
N CYS A 85 7.16 20.66 11.14
CA CYS A 85 8.45 20.19 10.62
C CYS A 85 8.33 18.80 10.01
N ILE A 86 7.43 17.95 10.52
CA ILE A 86 7.15 16.62 9.95
C ILE A 86 6.70 16.74 8.49
N GLY A 87 5.72 17.62 8.23
CA GLY A 87 5.22 17.85 6.87
C GLY A 87 6.28 18.44 5.94
N HIS A 88 7.16 19.30 6.44
CA HIS A 88 8.28 19.84 5.65
C HIS A 88 9.32 18.76 5.31
N ILE A 89 9.66 17.89 6.25
CA ILE A 89 10.58 16.77 6.04
C ILE A 89 10.00 15.81 5.00
N GLU A 90 8.73 15.41 5.14
CA GLU A 90 8.03 14.54 4.20
C GLU A 90 7.98 15.15 2.78
N LEU A 91 7.76 16.46 2.68
CA LEU A 91 7.77 17.19 1.40
C LEU A 91 9.16 17.17 0.75
N ILE A 92 10.23 17.41 1.52
CA ILE A 92 11.61 17.37 1.00
C ILE A 92 11.96 15.97 0.51
N PHE A 93 11.65 14.93 1.30
CA PHE A 93 11.86 13.55 0.90
C PHE A 93 11.12 13.21 -0.39
N THR A 94 9.83 13.53 -0.45
CA THR A 94 9.03 13.27 -1.65
C THR A 94 9.56 14.03 -2.86
N ALA A 95 9.91 15.31 -2.71
CA ALA A 95 10.46 16.14 -3.79
C ALA A 95 11.83 15.64 -4.29
N ALA A 96 12.66 15.09 -3.40
CA ALA A 96 13.96 14.52 -3.76
C ALA A 96 13.83 13.20 -4.54
N PHE A 97 12.89 12.34 -4.16
CA PHE A 97 12.67 11.05 -4.83
C PHE A 97 11.80 11.15 -6.09
N PHE A 98 10.94 12.16 -6.20
CA PHE A 98 10.07 12.38 -7.36
C PHE A 98 10.81 12.38 -8.73
N PRO A 99 11.92 13.13 -8.94
CA PRO A 99 12.64 13.09 -10.21
C PRO A 99 13.27 11.72 -10.49
N LEU A 100 13.71 11.01 -9.45
CA LEU A 100 14.25 9.65 -9.57
C LEU A 100 13.18 8.69 -10.08
N PHE A 101 11.92 8.83 -9.64
CA PHE A 101 10.82 8.03 -10.17
C PHE A 101 10.45 8.37 -11.61
N ILE A 102 10.47 9.66 -12.00
CA ILE A 102 10.18 10.06 -13.38
C ILE A 102 11.20 9.45 -14.37
N ILE A 103 12.48 9.43 -13.99
CA ILE A 103 13.54 8.89 -14.85
C ILE A 103 13.59 7.36 -14.77
N GLY A 104 13.40 6.80 -13.58
CA GLY A 104 13.56 5.37 -13.31
C GLY A 104 12.38 4.48 -13.70
N LEU A 105 11.16 5.03 -13.80
CA LEU A 105 9.96 4.29 -14.20
C LEU A 105 9.48 4.68 -15.61
N PRO A 106 9.99 4.00 -16.67
CA PRO A 106 9.37 4.12 -17.97
C PRO A 106 7.95 3.56 -17.94
N GLU A 107 7.11 3.99 -18.88
CA GLU A 107 5.74 3.49 -19.01
C GLU A 107 5.74 1.94 -19.14
N THR A 108 5.15 1.26 -18.16
CA THR A 108 5.12 -0.22 -18.07
C THR A 108 3.84 -0.82 -18.62
N ARG A 109 2.80 -0.01 -18.87
CA ARG A 109 1.50 -0.53 -19.33
C ARG A 109 1.55 -0.94 -20.80
N GLY A 110 1.39 -2.23 -21.07
CA GLY A 110 1.33 -2.77 -22.42
C GLY A 110 0.29 -2.08 -23.31
N SER A 111 -0.89 -1.76 -22.78
CA SER A 111 -1.93 -1.02 -23.52
C SER A 111 -1.54 0.41 -23.87
N ALA A 112 -0.76 1.10 -23.02
CA ALA A 112 -0.26 2.43 -23.30
C ALA A 112 0.84 2.39 -24.39
N ILE A 113 1.79 1.45 -24.28
CA ILE A 113 2.83 1.23 -25.29
C ILE A 113 2.20 0.87 -26.64
N LEU A 114 1.23 -0.04 -26.65
CA LEU A 114 0.53 -0.45 -27.86
C LEU A 114 -0.24 0.72 -28.48
N ARG A 115 -0.86 1.59 -27.68
CA ARG A 115 -1.54 2.80 -28.15
C ARG A 115 -0.57 3.78 -28.82
N VAL A 116 0.61 3.98 -28.24
CA VAL A 116 1.65 4.84 -28.84
C VAL A 116 2.19 4.25 -30.13
N ARG A 117 2.46 2.93 -30.16
CA ARG A 117 2.89 2.22 -31.38
C ARG A 117 1.83 2.25 -32.48
N ALA A 118 0.56 2.01 -32.13
CA ALA A 118 -0.56 2.09 -33.05
C ALA A 118 -0.70 3.49 -33.66
N LYS A 119 -0.61 4.56 -32.85
CA LYS A 119 -0.58 5.95 -33.35
C LYS A 119 0.57 6.21 -34.32
N ARG A 120 1.77 5.68 -34.04
CA ARG A 120 2.94 5.82 -34.91
C ARG A 120 2.82 5.05 -36.22
N ILE A 121 2.14 3.91 -36.22
CA ILE A 121 1.86 3.13 -37.45
C ILE A 121 0.81 3.85 -38.29
N ILE A 122 -0.27 4.33 -37.66
CA ILE A 122 -1.33 5.09 -38.34
C ILE A 122 -0.79 6.39 -38.94
N SER A 123 0.13 7.09 -38.26
CA SER A 123 0.75 8.30 -38.83
C SER A 123 1.68 8.02 -40.03
N LYS A 124 2.04 6.75 -40.28
CA LYS A 124 2.93 6.33 -41.37
C LYS A 124 2.20 5.61 -42.50
N SER A 125 0.92 5.29 -42.34
CA SER A 125 0.13 4.53 -43.32
C SER A 125 -1.20 5.23 -43.55
N GLU A 126 -1.45 5.68 -44.78
CA GLU A 126 -2.68 6.40 -45.15
C GLU A 126 -3.97 5.54 -45.06
N GLU A 127 -3.87 4.21 -45.02
CA GLU A 127 -5.03 3.32 -45.22
C GLU A 127 -5.36 2.32 -44.08
N VAL A 128 -4.84 2.48 -42.86
CA VAL A 128 -5.18 1.53 -41.77
C VAL A 128 -6.31 2.08 -40.88
N TYR A 129 -7.53 2.04 -41.44
CA TYR A 129 -8.77 2.56 -40.84
C TYR A 129 -9.69 1.49 -40.23
N THR A 130 -9.19 0.47 -39.51
CA THR A 130 -10.15 -0.60 -39.05
C THR A 130 -10.10 -0.98 -37.56
N ALA A 131 -9.03 -0.72 -36.80
CA ALA A 131 -8.98 -1.21 -35.41
C ALA A 131 -9.43 -0.20 -34.33
N ASN A 132 -9.59 1.09 -34.65
CA ASN A 132 -9.62 2.16 -33.62
C ASN A 132 -11.00 2.77 -33.30
N LYS A 133 -12.10 2.26 -33.85
CA LYS A 133 -13.45 2.79 -33.55
C LYS A 133 -14.12 2.17 -32.31
N LEU A 134 -13.51 1.20 -31.63
CA LEU A 134 -14.22 0.46 -30.57
C LEU A 134 -14.10 1.07 -29.16
N HIS A 135 -13.15 1.97 -28.89
CA HIS A 135 -12.91 2.50 -27.53
C HIS A 135 -12.68 4.01 -27.43
N HIS A 136 -12.82 4.75 -28.53
CA HIS A 136 -12.81 6.22 -28.48
C HIS A 136 -14.24 6.71 -28.32
N ASP A 137 -14.60 7.07 -27.07
CA ASP A 137 -15.78 7.86 -26.64
C ASP A 137 -16.57 7.25 -25.46
N ALA A 138 -15.96 6.37 -24.66
CA ALA A 138 -16.48 6.19 -23.30
C ALA A 138 -16.30 7.52 -22.55
N LYS A 139 -17.39 8.27 -22.37
CA LYS A 139 -17.43 9.49 -21.54
C LYS A 139 -16.81 9.14 -20.19
N LEU A 140 -15.99 10.02 -19.62
CA LEU A 140 -15.28 9.79 -18.35
C LEU A 140 -16.22 9.26 -17.24
N TYR A 141 -17.46 9.75 -17.22
CA TYR A 141 -18.53 9.25 -16.36
C TYR A 141 -18.88 7.76 -16.58
N GLN A 142 -18.99 7.30 -17.82
CA GLN A 142 -19.25 5.88 -18.14
C GLN A 142 -18.08 4.99 -17.72
N ALA A 143 -16.84 5.46 -17.88
CA ALA A 143 -15.67 4.72 -17.44
C ALA A 143 -15.61 4.59 -15.90
N ILE A 144 -15.97 5.65 -15.17
CA ILE A 144 -16.10 5.61 -13.70
C ILE A 144 -17.19 4.63 -13.30
N LEU A 145 -18.40 4.78 -13.86
CA LEU A 145 -19.53 3.90 -13.55
C LEU A 145 -19.20 2.44 -13.80
N GLN A 146 -18.60 2.12 -14.94
CA GLN A 146 -18.24 0.74 -15.29
C GLN A 146 -17.16 0.18 -14.36
N SER A 147 -16.22 1.02 -13.90
CA SER A 147 -15.19 0.63 -12.93
C SER A 147 -15.77 0.40 -11.53
N MET A 148 -16.79 1.17 -11.13
CA MET A 148 -17.45 1.04 -9.83
C MET A 148 -18.50 -0.08 -9.79
N GLN A 149 -19.14 -0.41 -10.92
CA GLN A 149 -20.21 -1.42 -10.91
C GLN A 149 -19.70 -2.80 -10.48
N ARG A 150 -18.50 -3.19 -10.92
CA ARG A 150 -17.96 -4.53 -10.68
C ARG A 150 -17.64 -4.76 -9.20
N PRO A 151 -16.90 -3.87 -8.50
CA PRO A 151 -16.69 -3.99 -7.06
C PRO A 151 -17.97 -3.93 -6.25
N LEU A 152 -18.90 -3.01 -6.58
CA LEU A 152 -20.17 -2.89 -5.86
C LEU A 152 -21.04 -4.14 -6.02
N TYR A 153 -21.09 -4.71 -7.23
CA TYR A 153 -21.79 -5.97 -7.47
C TYR A 153 -21.17 -7.10 -6.63
N MET A 154 -19.86 -7.30 -6.72
CA MET A 154 -19.15 -8.34 -5.93
C MET A 154 -19.35 -8.16 -4.42
N LEU A 155 -19.38 -6.92 -3.91
CA LEU A 155 -19.59 -6.62 -2.50
C LEU A 155 -20.92 -7.17 -1.98
N PHE A 156 -21.99 -7.16 -2.79
CA PHE A 156 -23.30 -7.68 -2.39
C PHE A 156 -23.56 -9.12 -2.81
N THR A 157 -22.85 -9.64 -3.83
CA THR A 157 -23.07 -11.01 -4.33
C THR A 157 -22.11 -12.04 -3.75
N GLU A 158 -20.90 -11.63 -3.38
CA GLU A 158 -19.89 -12.54 -2.83
C GLU A 158 -19.81 -12.39 -1.30
N PRO A 159 -20.17 -13.41 -0.51
CA PRO A 159 -20.19 -13.32 0.95
C PRO A 159 -18.79 -13.07 1.55
N VAL A 160 -17.73 -13.50 0.86
CA VAL A 160 -16.34 -13.28 1.29
C VAL A 160 -15.95 -11.81 1.24
N VAL A 161 -16.45 -11.05 0.27
CA VAL A 161 -16.18 -9.60 0.15
C VAL A 161 -17.07 -8.82 1.12
N PHE A 162 -18.30 -9.29 1.31
CA PHE A 162 -19.27 -8.69 2.25
C PHE A 162 -18.78 -8.77 3.70
N ILE A 163 -18.22 -9.92 4.09
CA ILE A 163 -17.51 -10.05 5.35
C ILE A 163 -16.20 -9.31 5.17
N VAL A 164 -16.14 -8.04 5.59
CA VAL A 164 -15.01 -7.12 5.40
C VAL A 164 -13.78 -7.52 6.25
N TRP A 165 -13.37 -8.78 6.15
CA TRP A 165 -12.34 -9.43 6.95
C TRP A 165 -10.97 -8.76 6.75
N ALA A 166 -10.69 -8.30 5.52
CA ALA A 166 -9.48 -7.56 5.23
C ALA A 166 -9.42 -6.23 6.00
N ALA A 167 -10.53 -5.47 6.04
CA ALA A 167 -10.57 -4.22 6.81
C ALA A 167 -10.54 -4.47 8.31
N PHE A 168 -11.20 -5.54 8.79
CA PHE A 168 -11.13 -5.95 10.19
C PHE A 168 -9.70 -6.32 10.62
N SER A 169 -9.02 -7.15 9.82
CA SER A 169 -7.65 -7.57 10.08
C SER A 169 -6.69 -6.37 10.09
N LEU A 170 -6.79 -5.51 9.07
CA LEU A 170 -5.97 -4.31 8.97
C LEU A 170 -6.26 -3.32 10.12
N GLY A 171 -7.53 -3.10 10.44
CA GLY A 171 -7.96 -2.24 11.54
C GLY A 171 -7.44 -2.74 12.89
N THR A 172 -7.44 -4.05 13.12
CA THR A 172 -6.90 -4.68 14.33
C THR A 172 -5.41 -4.40 14.48
N VAL A 173 -4.62 -4.57 13.42
CA VAL A 173 -3.17 -4.26 13.43
C VAL A 173 -2.92 -2.78 13.77
N TYR A 174 -3.66 -1.86 13.15
CA TYR A 174 -3.50 -0.43 13.45
C TYR A 174 -3.91 -0.08 14.88
N LEU A 175 -5.00 -0.67 15.38
CA LEU A 175 -5.43 -0.45 16.76
C LEU A 175 -4.38 -0.94 17.75
N PHE A 176 -3.79 -2.13 17.52
CA PHE A 176 -2.70 -2.63 18.35
C PHE A 176 -1.50 -1.68 18.34
N THR A 177 -1.00 -1.32 17.17
CA THR A 177 0.13 -0.38 17.03
C THR A 177 -0.13 0.96 17.73
N GLN A 178 -1.31 1.55 17.57
CA GLN A 178 -1.63 2.83 18.23
C GLN A 178 -1.89 2.70 19.73
N SER A 179 -2.37 1.53 20.19
CA SER A 179 -2.63 1.29 21.62
C SER A 179 -1.34 1.17 22.44
N VAL A 180 -0.24 0.72 21.83
CA VAL A 180 1.07 0.58 22.50
C VAL A 180 1.52 1.93 23.06
N GLU A 181 1.58 2.97 22.24
CA GLU A 181 1.99 4.31 22.68
C GLU A 181 1.08 4.86 23.79
N LEU A 182 -0.23 4.61 23.70
CA LEU A 182 -1.21 5.05 24.69
C LEU A 182 -1.01 4.37 26.04
N VAL A 183 -0.83 3.04 26.05
CA VAL A 183 -0.69 2.24 27.29
C VAL A 183 0.64 2.54 27.97
N TYR A 184 1.75 2.54 27.23
CA TYR A 184 3.08 2.82 27.80
C TYR A 184 3.23 4.27 28.24
N GLY A 185 2.59 5.21 27.54
CA GLY A 185 2.56 6.61 27.96
C GLY A 185 1.70 6.84 29.21
N GLN A 186 0.45 6.35 29.24
CA GLN A 186 -0.49 6.66 30.33
C GLN A 186 -0.31 5.80 31.59
N LEU A 187 -0.03 4.51 31.44
CA LEU A 187 0.04 3.57 32.56
C LEU A 187 1.45 3.47 33.17
N TYR A 188 2.47 3.43 32.31
CA TYR A 188 3.86 3.24 32.73
C TYR A 188 4.66 4.56 32.82
N GLY A 189 4.09 5.68 32.34
CA GLY A 189 4.74 6.99 32.36
C GLY A 189 5.99 7.06 31.48
N TRP A 190 6.07 6.22 30.44
CA TRP A 190 7.21 6.23 29.51
C TRP A 190 7.16 7.45 28.60
N ASP A 191 8.35 7.96 28.27
CA ASP A 191 8.50 9.00 27.25
C ASP A 191 8.11 8.46 25.86
N ALA A 192 7.68 9.34 24.96
CA ALA A 192 7.16 8.96 23.65
C ALA A 192 8.18 8.17 22.81
N ILE A 193 9.47 8.48 22.95
CA ILE A 193 10.56 7.75 22.26
C ILE A 193 10.70 6.33 22.82
N LEU A 194 10.67 6.19 24.15
CA LEU A 194 10.74 4.89 24.83
C LEU A 194 9.55 3.99 24.47
N ALA A 195 8.35 4.57 24.40
CA ALA A 195 7.16 3.87 23.92
C ALA A 195 7.30 3.45 22.45
N GLY A 196 7.87 4.32 21.60
CA GLY A 196 8.16 4.02 20.20
C GLY A 196 9.12 2.84 20.00
N TYR A 197 10.08 2.59 20.92
CA TYR A 197 10.98 1.44 20.79
C TYR A 197 10.27 0.08 20.82
N VAL A 198 9.08 -0.01 21.42
CA VAL A 198 8.27 -1.24 21.39
C VAL A 198 7.88 -1.58 19.94
N GLN A 199 7.70 -0.58 19.10
CA GLN A 199 7.36 -0.76 17.68
C GLN A 199 8.49 -1.40 16.87
N ILE A 200 9.74 -1.33 17.34
CA ILE A 200 10.88 -2.04 16.71
C ILE A 200 10.70 -3.55 16.83
N ALA A 201 10.09 -4.06 17.90
CA ALA A 201 9.79 -5.48 18.03
C ALA A 201 8.83 -5.97 16.95
N ILE A 202 7.85 -5.12 16.56
CA ILE A 202 6.93 -5.40 15.46
C ILE A 202 7.67 -5.48 14.13
N VAL A 203 8.63 -4.57 13.88
CA VAL A 203 9.49 -4.61 12.68
C VAL A 203 10.28 -5.93 12.58
N PHE A 204 10.84 -6.42 13.70
CA PHE A 204 11.49 -7.73 13.71
C PHE A 204 10.51 -8.86 13.37
N GLY A 205 9.30 -8.81 13.91
CA GLY A 205 8.22 -9.75 13.58
C GLY A 205 7.86 -9.73 12.09
N GLU A 206 7.75 -8.56 11.48
CA GLU A 206 7.46 -8.39 10.04
C GLU A 206 8.58 -8.94 9.15
N ILE A 207 9.85 -8.72 9.52
CA ILE A 207 11.01 -9.26 8.78
C ILE A 207 11.06 -10.78 8.88
N LEU A 208 10.83 -11.34 10.08
CA LEU A 208 10.73 -12.79 10.27
C LEU A 208 9.56 -13.38 9.49
N GLY A 209 8.39 -12.72 9.53
CA GLY A 209 7.21 -13.08 8.74
C GLY A 209 7.51 -13.11 7.25
N CYS A 210 8.23 -12.11 6.73
CA CYS A 210 8.69 -12.10 5.34
C CYS A 210 9.59 -13.30 5.02
N GLY A 211 10.54 -13.64 5.91
CA GLY A 211 11.39 -14.83 5.76
C GLY A 211 10.60 -16.13 5.72
N LEU A 212 9.57 -16.26 6.57
CA LEU A 212 8.66 -17.42 6.59
C LEU A 212 7.79 -17.49 5.34
N CYS A 213 7.23 -16.37 4.89
CA CYS A 213 6.48 -16.27 3.62
C CYS A 213 7.36 -16.66 2.42
N MET A 214 8.62 -16.25 2.41
CA MET A 214 9.58 -16.68 1.40
C MET A 214 9.93 -18.16 1.51
N SER A 215 9.97 -18.74 2.71
CA SER A 215 10.31 -20.16 2.87
C SER A 215 9.16 -21.07 2.42
N THR A 216 7.91 -20.69 2.72
CA THR A 216 6.70 -21.45 2.37
C THR A 216 6.35 -21.43 0.88
N LYS A 217 6.92 -20.50 0.09
CA LYS A 217 6.71 -20.44 -1.37
C LYS A 217 7.05 -21.76 -2.08
N GLY A 218 8.04 -22.50 -1.58
CA GLY A 218 8.43 -23.80 -2.14
C GLY A 218 7.29 -24.82 -2.07
N TRP A 219 6.55 -24.84 -0.96
CA TRP A 219 5.41 -25.72 -0.75
C TRP A 219 4.23 -25.36 -1.66
N TYR A 220 3.98 -24.07 -1.87
CA TYR A 220 2.96 -23.60 -2.80
C TYR A 220 3.24 -24.06 -4.25
N TYR A 221 4.48 -23.93 -4.73
CA TYR A 221 4.81 -24.38 -6.08
C TYR A 221 4.89 -25.91 -6.21
N ALA A 222 5.30 -26.62 -5.16
CA ALA A 222 5.26 -28.09 -5.13
C ALA A 222 3.82 -28.65 -5.22
N SER A 223 2.82 -27.85 -4.82
CA SER A 223 1.41 -28.22 -4.97
C SER A 223 0.93 -28.26 -6.42
N ALA A 224 1.69 -27.72 -7.39
CA ALA A 224 1.33 -27.79 -8.81
C ALA A 224 1.40 -29.24 -9.36
N ASP A 225 2.27 -30.07 -8.78
CA ASP A 225 2.43 -31.47 -9.19
C ASP A 225 1.27 -32.36 -8.72
N HIS A 226 0.56 -31.92 -7.67
CA HIS A 226 -0.62 -32.60 -7.12
C HIS A 226 -1.94 -32.06 -7.68
N ASN A 227 -1.91 -31.13 -8.65
CA ASN A 227 -3.14 -30.56 -9.21
C ASN A 227 -3.81 -31.54 -10.20
N THR A 228 -4.96 -32.09 -9.80
CA THR A 228 -5.78 -32.98 -10.63
C THR A 228 -6.73 -32.24 -11.57
N GLU A 229 -7.05 -30.97 -11.30
CA GLU A 229 -8.03 -30.19 -12.09
C GLU A 229 -7.38 -29.52 -13.31
N VAL A 230 -6.21 -28.90 -13.12
CA VAL A 230 -5.46 -28.24 -14.20
C VAL A 230 -3.97 -28.59 -14.07
N PRO A 231 -3.50 -29.62 -14.79
CA PRO A 231 -2.12 -30.11 -14.70
C PRO A 231 -1.08 -29.01 -14.94
N GLY A 232 -0.11 -28.89 -14.04
CA GLY A 232 0.99 -27.92 -14.14
C GLY A 232 0.67 -26.50 -13.63
N THR A 233 -0.52 -26.27 -13.07
CA THR A 233 -0.84 -25.01 -12.37
C THR A 233 -0.90 -25.23 -10.86
N SER A 234 -0.39 -24.28 -10.07
CA SER A 234 -0.43 -24.37 -8.61
C SER A 234 -1.86 -24.19 -8.09
N ILE A 235 -2.27 -25.07 -7.18
CA ILE A 235 -3.58 -25.02 -6.52
C ILE A 235 -3.65 -23.76 -5.63
N PRO A 236 -4.57 -22.80 -5.89
CA PRO A 236 -4.64 -21.56 -5.13
C PRO A 236 -4.93 -21.78 -3.63
N GLU A 237 -5.67 -22.83 -3.29
CA GLU A 237 -6.02 -23.25 -1.93
C GLU A 237 -4.80 -23.68 -1.11
N ALA A 238 -3.68 -24.05 -1.76
CA ALA A 238 -2.46 -24.43 -1.05
C ALA A 238 -1.90 -23.29 -0.17
N ARG A 239 -2.25 -22.03 -0.46
CA ARG A 239 -1.91 -20.87 0.39
C ARG A 239 -2.66 -20.88 1.72
N LEU A 240 -3.87 -21.45 1.77
CA LEU A 240 -4.68 -21.49 2.99
C LEU A 240 -3.97 -22.27 4.11
N TYR A 241 -3.30 -23.37 3.78
CA TYR A 241 -2.58 -24.17 4.78
C TYR A 241 -1.49 -23.37 5.51
N THR A 242 -0.77 -22.52 4.78
CA THR A 242 0.24 -21.64 5.39
C THR A 242 -0.41 -20.55 6.26
N SER A 243 -1.60 -20.06 5.88
CA SER A 243 -2.36 -19.10 6.67
C SER A 243 -2.91 -19.69 7.98
N ILE A 244 -3.26 -20.98 8.03
CA ILE A 244 -3.72 -21.63 9.27
C ILE A 244 -2.61 -21.64 10.32
N ILE A 245 -1.39 -22.02 9.91
CA ILE A 245 -0.22 -22.02 10.80
C ILE A 245 0.09 -20.59 11.23
N GLY A 246 0.10 -19.64 10.29
CA GLY A 246 0.33 -18.23 10.58
C GLY A 246 -0.73 -17.62 11.51
N GLY A 247 -2.00 -18.01 11.37
CA GLY A 247 -3.08 -17.56 12.24
C GLY A 247 -2.96 -18.10 13.66
N PHE A 248 -2.55 -19.36 13.83
CA PHE A 248 -2.35 -19.94 15.15
C PHE A 248 -1.19 -19.25 15.89
N PHE A 249 -0.02 -19.14 15.26
CA PHE A 249 1.16 -18.54 15.89
C PHE A 249 1.10 -17.01 15.96
N GLY A 250 0.49 -16.35 14.98
CA GLY A 250 0.41 -14.89 14.88
C GLY A 250 -0.65 -14.25 15.76
N VAL A 251 -1.64 -15.01 16.25
CA VAL A 251 -2.66 -14.51 17.20
C VAL A 251 -2.27 -14.80 18.66
N THR A 252 -1.37 -15.77 18.89
CA THR A 252 -0.90 -16.14 20.23
C THR A 252 0.33 -15.37 20.71
N GLY A 253 0.88 -14.47 19.90
CA GLY A 253 2.08 -13.68 20.20
C GLY A 253 1.81 -12.19 20.16
#